data_AF-A0A0P6XA58-F1
#
_entry.id   AF-A0A0P6XA58-F1
#
_cell.length_a   1.000
_cell.length_b   1.000
_cell.length_c   1.000
_cell.angle_alpha   90.00
_cell.angle_beta   90.00
_cell.angle_gamma   90.00
#
_symmetry.space_group_name_H-M   'P 1'
#
loop_
_entity.id
_entity.type
_entity.pdbx_description
1 polymer ?
#
loop_
_entity_poly.entity_id
_entity_poly.type
_entity_poly.pdbx_seq_one_letter_code
_entity_poly.pdbx_strand_id
1 'polypeptide(L)'
;MKVCEMKNFLEKAQLYAIILGVIGFIMGIVNIVKGRTEFILPSFALFGVGALAVVIPTAISKFSDQNANRNPHSQHPVIANIPAEKPITVLGMVVLLERPLRFANDEEALIKSIFDQQRLELKRAIAPSAQVKMIVAGSSLDDDAYIYGICRSTFDSLDSYADNDEFLSRVATGSFVASDGNRGKHFAFLNRRI
;
A
#
# COMPACT_ATOMS: atom_id res chain seq x y z
N MET A 1 -27.75 -0.37 9.71
CA MET A 1 -26.43 -0.29 10.37
C MET A 1 -25.39 -0.15 9.28
N LYS A 2 -24.64 0.95 9.24
CA LYS A 2 -23.69 1.22 8.14
C LYS A 2 -22.55 0.19 8.20
N VAL A 3 -22.02 -0.23 7.06
CA VAL A 3 -20.93 -1.24 6.95
C VAL A 3 -19.73 -0.90 7.87
N CYS A 4 -19.46 0.40 8.09
CA CYS A 4 -18.42 0.88 8.98
C CYS A 4 -18.73 0.65 10.48
N GLU A 5 -20.01 0.76 10.90
CA GLU A 5 -20.43 0.51 12.28
C GLU A 5 -20.34 -0.99 12.63
N MET A 6 -20.60 -1.86 11.65
CA MET A 6 -20.54 -3.31 11.82
C MET A 6 -19.09 -3.81 12.00
N LYS A 7 -18.12 -3.21 11.28
CA LYS A 7 -16.68 -3.53 11.45
C LYS A 7 -16.17 -3.13 12.83
N ASN A 8 -16.47 -1.90 13.27
CA ASN A 8 -16.06 -1.40 14.58
C ASN A 8 -16.65 -2.22 15.74
N PHE A 9 -17.87 -2.76 15.57
CA PHE A 9 -18.48 -3.65 16.56
C PHE A 9 -17.80 -5.02 16.61
N LEU A 10 -17.46 -5.58 15.45
CA LEU A 10 -16.80 -6.89 15.34
C LEU A 10 -15.39 -6.86 15.95
N GLU A 11 -14.61 -5.80 15.69
CA GLU A 11 -13.26 -5.62 16.26
C GLU A 11 -13.30 -5.50 17.78
N LYS A 12 -14.27 -4.74 18.32
CA LYS A 12 -14.47 -4.65 19.78
C LYS A 12 -14.86 -5.99 20.38
N ALA A 13 -15.76 -6.74 19.74
CA ALA A 13 -16.18 -8.07 20.21
C ALA A 13 -15.01 -9.07 20.21
N GLN A 14 -14.15 -9.04 19.19
CA GLN A 14 -12.94 -9.85 19.13
C GLN A 14 -11.96 -9.51 20.25
N LEU A 15 -11.75 -8.22 20.53
CA LEU A 15 -10.90 -7.79 21.64
C LEU A 15 -11.41 -8.34 22.99
N TYR A 16 -12.71 -8.27 23.25
CA TYR A 16 -13.30 -8.83 24.47
C TYR A 16 -13.17 -10.36 24.53
N ALA A 17 -13.35 -11.06 23.41
CA ALA A 17 -13.17 -12.51 23.35
C ALA A 17 -11.71 -12.93 23.63
N ILE A 18 -10.73 -12.17 23.12
CA ILE A 18 -9.31 -12.40 23.39
C ILE A 18 -8.99 -12.18 24.87
N ILE A 19 -9.48 -11.09 25.46
CA ILE A 19 -9.29 -10.79 26.89
C ILE A 19 -9.88 -11.91 27.76
N LEU A 20 -11.10 -12.37 27.45
CA LEU A 20 -11.73 -13.49 28.16
C LEU A 20 -10.94 -14.80 27.98
N GLY A 21 -10.39 -15.05 26.79
CA GLY A 21 -9.55 -16.21 26.52
C GLY A 21 -8.26 -16.20 27.35
N VAL A 22 -7.58 -15.07 27.44
CA VAL A 22 -6.36 -14.91 28.26
C VAL A 22 -6.66 -15.13 29.75
N ILE A 23 -7.77 -14.59 30.26
CA ILE A 23 -8.20 -14.80 31.64
C ILE A 23 -8.49 -16.28 31.90
N GLY A 24 -9.21 -16.94 30.97
CA GLY A 24 -9.49 -18.38 31.04
C GLY A 24 -8.21 -19.23 31.05
N PHE A 25 -7.21 -18.87 30.25
CA PHE A 25 -5.92 -19.57 30.22
C PHE A 25 -5.15 -19.44 31.54
N ILE A 26 -5.08 -18.22 32.09
CA ILE A 26 -4.41 -17.96 33.37
C ILE A 26 -5.12 -18.72 34.49
N MET A 27 -6.45 -18.69 34.55
CA MET A 27 -7.22 -19.47 35.53
C MET A 27 -7.04 -20.98 35.35
N GLY A 28 -6.94 -21.47 34.11
CA GLY A 28 -6.66 -22.87 33.80
C GLY A 28 -5.31 -23.33 34.37
N ILE A 29 -4.25 -22.55 34.15
CA ILE A 29 -2.91 -22.83 34.71
C ILE A 29 -2.96 -22.80 36.24
N VAL A 30 -3.59 -21.79 36.84
CA VAL A 30 -3.70 -21.68 38.31
C VAL A 30 -4.46 -22.87 38.90
N ASN A 31 -5.53 -23.33 38.25
CA ASN A 31 -6.33 -24.46 38.72
C ASN A 31 -5.62 -25.81 38.52
N ILE A 32 -4.80 -25.96 37.48
CA ILE A 32 -3.89 -27.11 37.31
C ILE A 32 -2.89 -27.17 38.48
N VAL A 33 -2.20 -26.06 38.76
CA VAL A 33 -1.18 -25.99 39.82
C VAL A 33 -1.81 -26.24 41.21
N LYS A 34 -3.06 -25.80 41.42
CA LYS A 34 -3.80 -26.02 42.67
C LYS A 34 -4.52 -27.36 42.76
N GLY A 35 -4.42 -28.24 41.76
CA GLY A 35 -5.06 -29.55 41.75
C GLY A 35 -6.60 -29.52 41.73
N ARG A 36 -7.21 -28.39 41.34
CA ARG A 36 -8.68 -28.22 41.32
C ARG A 36 -9.25 -28.60 39.95
N THR A 37 -9.34 -29.91 39.71
CA THR A 37 -9.69 -30.50 38.41
C THR A 37 -11.06 -30.08 37.87
N GLU A 38 -12.02 -29.80 38.75
CA GLU A 38 -13.38 -29.36 38.40
C GLU A 38 -13.40 -28.03 37.62
N PHE A 39 -12.40 -27.17 37.81
CA PHE A 39 -12.34 -25.84 37.19
C PHE A 39 -11.40 -25.77 35.98
N ILE A 40 -10.67 -26.85 35.68
CA ILE A 40 -9.70 -26.90 34.56
C ILE A 40 -10.46 -26.87 33.23
N LEU A 41 -11.41 -27.78 33.04
CA LEU A 41 -12.18 -27.93 31.81
C LEU A 41 -12.93 -26.64 31.40
N PRO A 42 -13.68 -25.96 32.29
CA PRO A 42 -14.33 -24.70 31.93
C PRO A 42 -13.35 -23.54 31.67
N SER A 43 -12.19 -23.52 32.35
CA SER A 43 -11.16 -22.49 32.12
C SER A 43 -10.51 -22.62 30.74
N PHE A 44 -10.21 -23.85 30.31
CA PHE A 44 -9.69 -24.11 28.96
C PHE A 44 -10.76 -23.96 27.86
N ALA A 45 -12.04 -24.21 28.17
CA ALA A 45 -13.12 -23.92 27.23
C ALA A 45 -13.21 -22.43 26.91
N LEU A 46 -13.07 -21.55 27.91
CA LEU A 46 -13.02 -20.10 27.72
C LEU A 46 -11.79 -19.67 26.89
N PHE A 47 -10.64 -20.30 27.11
CA PHE A 47 -9.46 -20.09 26.26
C PHE A 47 -9.70 -20.52 24.80
N GLY A 48 -10.36 -21.67 24.59
CA GLY A 48 -10.72 -22.16 23.26
C GLY A 48 -11.60 -21.18 22.48
N VAL A 49 -12.56 -20.53 23.14
CA VAL A 49 -13.40 -19.48 22.53
C VAL A 49 -12.56 -18.27 22.10
N GLY A 50 -11.61 -17.84 22.94
CA GLY A 50 -10.68 -16.76 22.58
C GLY A 50 -9.75 -17.14 21.43
N ALA A 51 -9.27 -18.38 21.37
CA ALA A 51 -8.42 -18.87 20.28
C ALA A 51 -9.18 -18.93 18.94
N LEU A 52 -10.42 -19.41 18.94
CA LEU A 52 -11.27 -19.45 17.74
C LEU A 52 -11.58 -18.04 17.20
N ALA A 53 -11.75 -17.06 18.09
CA ALA A 53 -11.96 -15.66 17.71
C ALA A 53 -10.75 -15.05 16.97
N VAL A 54 -9.55 -15.61 17.13
CA VAL A 54 -8.33 -15.18 16.41
C VAL A 54 -8.09 -16.00 15.14
N VAL A 55 -8.34 -17.31 15.19
CA VAL A 55 -8.06 -18.24 14.08
C VAL A 55 -9.08 -18.08 12.95
N ILE A 56 -10.36 -17.88 13.24
CA ILE A 56 -11.40 -17.76 12.19
C ILE A 56 -11.17 -16.52 11.31
N PRO A 57 -10.92 -15.31 11.85
CA PRO A 57 -10.65 -14.13 11.01
C PRO A 57 -9.35 -14.26 10.23
N THR A 58 -8.29 -14.85 10.80
CA THR A 58 -7.00 -15.04 10.11
C THR A 58 -7.07 -16.13 9.03
N ALA A 59 -7.89 -17.17 9.21
CA ALA A 59 -8.17 -18.16 8.17
C ALA A 59 -8.99 -17.53 7.03
N ILE A 60 -10.00 -16.73 7.35
CA ILE A 60 -10.80 -16.00 6.35
C ILE A 60 -9.95 -14.96 5.62
N SER A 61 -9.07 -14.22 6.29
CA SER A 61 -8.19 -13.24 5.65
C SER A 61 -7.24 -13.95 4.68
N LYS A 62 -6.61 -15.07 5.08
CA LYS A 62 -5.75 -15.86 4.19
C LYS A 62 -6.50 -16.45 3.00
N PHE A 63 -7.77 -16.86 3.17
CA PHE A 63 -8.60 -17.36 2.06
C PHE A 63 -9.08 -16.22 1.15
N SER A 64 -9.36 -15.06 1.72
CA SER A 64 -9.69 -13.82 1.00
C SER A 64 -8.48 -13.33 0.20
N ASP A 65 -7.27 -13.38 0.76
CA ASP A 65 -6.04 -13.00 0.05
C ASP A 65 -5.76 -13.97 -1.13
N GLN A 66 -6.07 -15.26 -0.98
CA GLN A 66 -6.01 -16.22 -2.09
C GLN A 66 -7.08 -15.99 -3.17
N ASN A 67 -8.27 -15.51 -2.82
CA ASN A 67 -9.35 -15.24 -3.79
C ASN A 67 -9.29 -13.83 -4.39
N ALA A 68 -8.78 -12.83 -3.67
CA ALA A 68 -8.52 -11.49 -4.19
C ALA A 68 -7.45 -11.54 -5.29
N ASN A 69 -6.50 -12.49 -5.19
CA ASN A 69 -5.51 -12.76 -6.23
C ASN A 69 -6.07 -13.56 -7.44
N ARG A 70 -7.34 -14.01 -7.38
CA ARG A 70 -8.00 -14.79 -8.45
C ARG A 70 -9.05 -14.03 -9.24
N ASN A 71 -9.42 -12.82 -8.81
CA ASN A 71 -10.23 -11.92 -9.61
C ASN A 71 -9.33 -10.81 -10.15
N PRO A 72 -8.56 -11.07 -11.23
CA PRO A 72 -8.04 -9.96 -12.00
C PRO A 72 -9.28 -9.17 -12.44
N HIS A 73 -9.40 -7.93 -11.97
CA HIS A 73 -10.23 -6.99 -12.69
C HIS A 73 -9.79 -7.09 -14.14
N SER A 74 -10.75 -7.24 -15.05
CA SER A 74 -10.53 -7.25 -16.49
C SER A 74 -10.04 -5.87 -16.94
N GLN A 75 -8.88 -5.45 -16.43
CA GLN A 75 -8.10 -4.36 -16.96
C GLN A 75 -7.35 -4.96 -18.14
N HIS A 76 -7.65 -4.44 -19.32
CA HIS A 76 -6.88 -4.77 -20.50
C HIS A 76 -5.39 -4.56 -20.21
N PRO A 77 -4.53 -5.58 -20.39
CA PRO A 77 -3.12 -5.42 -20.15
C PRO A 77 -2.60 -4.30 -21.04
N VAL A 78 -1.95 -3.30 -20.44
CA VAL A 78 -1.14 -2.34 -21.18
C VAL A 78 0.03 -3.13 -21.78
N ILE A 79 -0.20 -3.59 -23.01
CA ILE A 79 0.72 -4.16 -24.01
C ILE A 79 2.04 -4.65 -23.39
N ALA A 80 2.05 -5.90 -22.92
CA ALA A 80 3.23 -6.56 -22.35
C ALA A 80 4.34 -6.92 -23.37
N ASN A 81 4.18 -6.55 -24.65
CA ASN A 81 5.18 -6.76 -25.71
C ASN A 81 5.42 -5.47 -26.48
N ILE A 82 6.08 -4.50 -25.85
CA ILE A 82 6.62 -3.33 -26.55
C ILE A 82 8.05 -3.68 -26.97
N PRO A 83 8.34 -3.77 -28.29
CA PRO A 83 9.68 -4.10 -28.79
C PRO A 83 10.75 -3.22 -28.13
N ALA A 84 11.92 -3.78 -27.84
CA ALA A 84 13.07 -3.07 -27.27
C ALA A 84 13.39 -1.76 -28.02
N GLU A 85 13.12 -1.73 -29.33
CA GLU A 85 13.32 -0.60 -30.24
C GLU A 85 12.40 0.61 -30.02
N LYS A 86 11.25 0.46 -29.34
CA LYS A 86 10.39 1.61 -29.03
C LYS A 86 10.88 2.34 -27.77
N PRO A 87 10.80 3.68 -27.73
CA PRO A 87 11.18 4.45 -26.56
C PRO A 87 10.32 4.04 -25.36
N ILE A 88 10.95 3.98 -24.18
CA ILE A 88 10.26 3.80 -22.91
C ILE A 88 9.24 4.94 -22.76
N THR A 89 8.00 4.61 -22.42
CA THR A 89 6.92 5.60 -22.29
C THR A 89 6.53 5.75 -20.82
N VAL A 90 6.47 7.01 -20.36
CA VAL A 90 5.93 7.39 -19.06
C VAL A 90 4.39 7.36 -19.14
N LEU A 91 3.78 6.50 -18.31
CA LEU A 91 2.34 6.32 -18.20
C LEU A 91 1.72 7.15 -17.06
N GLY A 92 2.52 7.51 -16.06
CA GLY A 92 2.09 8.33 -14.94
C GLY A 92 3.27 8.91 -14.19
N MET A 93 3.03 9.95 -13.41
CA MET A 93 4.04 10.62 -12.63
C MET A 93 3.50 11.12 -11.29
N VAL A 94 4.26 10.87 -10.24
CA VAL A 94 4.06 11.47 -8.92
C VAL A 94 5.23 12.39 -8.62
N VAL A 95 4.94 13.60 -8.16
CA VAL A 95 5.93 14.56 -7.68
C VAL A 95 5.69 14.79 -6.20
N LEU A 96 6.69 14.49 -5.38
CA LEU A 96 6.69 14.71 -3.94
C LEU A 96 7.55 15.92 -3.62
N LEU A 97 7.02 16.83 -2.80
CA LEU A 97 7.68 18.05 -2.37
C LEU A 97 7.91 18.04 -0.86
N GLU A 98 9.04 18.54 -0.41
CA GLU A 98 9.27 18.79 1.02
C GLU A 98 8.37 19.91 1.53
N ARG A 99 8.24 21.00 0.77
CA ARG A 99 7.41 22.16 1.11
C ARG A 99 6.44 22.49 -0.01
N PRO A 100 5.27 23.09 0.27
CA PRO A 100 4.37 23.57 -0.77
C PRO A 100 5.09 24.58 -1.66
N LEU A 101 4.75 24.58 -2.96
CA LEU A 101 5.24 25.59 -3.89
C LEU A 101 4.68 26.96 -3.49
N ARG A 102 5.45 28.02 -3.75
CA ARG A 102 5.06 29.38 -3.37
C ARG A 102 3.96 29.93 -4.26
N PHE A 103 3.97 29.59 -5.55
CA PHE A 103 2.99 30.07 -6.51
C PHE A 103 2.37 28.91 -7.29
N ALA A 104 1.09 29.05 -7.65
CA ALA A 104 0.37 28.02 -8.42
C ALA A 104 1.00 27.77 -9.81
N ASN A 105 1.56 28.81 -10.43
CA ASN A 105 2.23 28.68 -11.75
C ASN A 105 3.54 27.87 -11.67
N ASP A 106 4.13 27.72 -10.48
CA ASP A 106 5.36 26.96 -10.30
C ASP A 106 5.10 25.45 -10.47
N GLU A 107 3.87 25.00 -10.22
CA GLU A 107 3.48 23.59 -10.38
C GLU A 107 3.59 23.16 -11.85
N GLU A 108 3.00 23.94 -12.77
CA GLU A 108 3.05 23.64 -14.20
C GLU A 108 4.48 23.75 -14.74
N ALA A 109 5.23 24.76 -14.30
CA ALA A 109 6.63 24.95 -14.68
C ALA A 109 7.51 23.77 -14.21
N LEU A 110 7.30 23.29 -12.98
CA LEU A 110 8.02 22.14 -12.44
C LEU A 110 7.66 20.85 -13.18
N ILE A 111 6.38 20.58 -13.40
CA ILE A 111 5.91 19.42 -14.17
C ILE A 111 6.52 19.43 -15.56
N LYS A 112 6.49 20.59 -16.24
CA LYS A 112 7.11 20.77 -17.55
C LYS A 112 8.61 20.50 -17.52
N SER A 113 9.32 21.04 -16.54
CA SER A 113 10.76 20.81 -16.37
C SER A 113 11.08 19.32 -16.20
N ILE A 114 10.30 18.60 -15.39
CA ILE A 114 10.49 17.15 -15.19
C ILE A 114 10.18 16.39 -16.49
N PHE A 115 9.12 16.77 -17.21
CA PHE A 115 8.79 16.17 -18.50
C PHE A 115 9.84 16.41 -19.57
N ASP A 116 10.39 17.61 -19.64
CA ASP A 116 11.50 17.94 -20.52
C ASP A 116 12.74 17.11 -20.17
N GLN A 117 13.00 16.88 -18.88
CA GLN A 117 14.05 15.98 -18.43
C GLN A 117 13.84 14.53 -18.93
N GLN A 118 12.62 13.99 -18.76
CA GLN A 118 12.28 12.64 -19.22
C GLN A 118 12.46 12.49 -20.74
N ARG A 119 12.10 13.53 -21.52
CA ARG A 119 12.19 13.51 -22.99
C ARG A 119 13.61 13.74 -23.50
N LEU A 120 14.27 14.78 -23.02
CA LEU A 120 15.53 15.27 -23.57
C LEU A 120 16.72 14.48 -23.04
N GLU A 121 16.77 14.22 -21.74
CA GLU A 121 17.88 13.51 -21.10
C GLU A 121 17.67 12.00 -21.17
N LEU A 122 16.49 11.53 -20.76
CA LEU A 122 16.22 10.09 -20.63
C LEU A 122 15.67 9.44 -21.91
N LYS A 123 15.41 10.24 -22.96
CA LYS A 123 14.88 9.79 -24.27
C LYS A 123 13.56 9.01 -24.15
N ARG A 124 12.74 9.35 -23.16
CA ARG A 124 11.44 8.71 -22.90
C ARG A 124 10.31 9.46 -23.60
N ALA A 125 9.32 8.70 -24.08
CA ALA A 125 8.07 9.26 -24.53
C ALA A 125 7.14 9.52 -23.33
N ILE A 126 6.20 10.45 -23.47
CA ILE A 126 5.18 10.71 -22.44
C ILE A 126 3.82 10.39 -23.06
N ALA A 127 3.05 9.52 -22.41
CA ALA A 127 1.72 9.18 -22.88
C ALA A 127 0.82 10.43 -22.83
N PRO A 128 -0.03 10.68 -23.85
CA PRO A 128 -1.00 11.78 -23.82
C PRO A 128 -1.97 11.69 -22.64
N SER A 129 -2.22 10.47 -22.16
CA SER A 129 -3.05 10.17 -20.99
C SER A 129 -2.27 10.07 -19.68
N ALA A 130 -1.01 10.52 -19.65
CA ALA A 130 -0.17 10.39 -18.47
C ALA A 130 -0.77 11.17 -17.29
N GLN A 131 -1.09 10.45 -16.21
CA GLN A 131 -1.61 11.07 -15.00
C GLN A 131 -0.46 11.69 -14.21
N VAL A 132 -0.59 12.96 -13.83
CA VAL A 132 0.40 13.66 -13.00
C VAL A 132 -0.24 14.06 -11.68
N LYS A 133 0.42 13.75 -10.57
CA LYS A 133 -0.04 14.11 -9.24
C LYS A 133 1.10 14.75 -8.44
N MET A 134 0.85 15.93 -7.90
CA MET A 134 1.79 16.62 -7.00
C MET A 134 1.30 16.52 -5.55
N ILE A 135 2.20 16.20 -4.63
CA ILE A 135 1.90 15.98 -3.21
C ILE A 135 3.00 16.61 -2.37
N VAL A 136 2.61 17.28 -1.29
CA VAL A 136 3.55 17.75 -0.27
C VAL A 136 3.75 16.64 0.75
N ALA A 137 4.94 16.02 0.74
CA ALA A 137 5.32 14.92 1.62
C ALA A 137 5.96 15.39 2.94
N GLY A 138 6.49 16.62 3.01
CA GLY A 138 7.13 17.11 4.23
C GLY A 138 8.36 16.28 4.59
N SER A 139 8.46 15.93 5.88
CA SER A 139 9.53 15.06 6.41
C SER A 139 9.49 13.63 5.86
N SER A 140 8.38 13.19 5.26
CA SER A 140 8.25 11.85 4.67
C SER A 140 8.83 11.76 3.25
N LEU A 141 9.49 12.80 2.76
CA LEU A 141 10.15 12.79 1.43
C LEU A 141 11.24 11.71 1.32
N ASP A 142 11.83 11.30 2.44
CA ASP A 142 12.87 10.28 2.52
C ASP A 142 12.36 8.97 3.18
N ASP A 143 11.05 8.84 3.42
CA ASP A 143 10.43 7.62 3.95
C ASP A 143 10.00 6.70 2.79
N ASP A 144 10.76 5.62 2.59
CA ASP A 144 10.53 4.65 1.52
C ASP A 144 9.14 3.97 1.61
N ALA A 145 8.63 3.72 2.82
CA ALA A 145 7.32 3.10 3.00
C ALA A 145 6.19 4.06 2.62
N TYR A 146 6.35 5.34 2.98
CA TYR A 146 5.42 6.39 2.55
C TYR A 146 5.43 6.57 1.03
N ILE A 147 6.62 6.71 0.44
CA ILE A 147 6.80 6.86 -1.01
C ILE A 147 6.16 5.68 -1.75
N TYR A 148 6.42 4.45 -1.29
CA TYR A 148 5.85 3.24 -1.85
C TYR A 148 4.32 3.28 -1.83
N GLY A 149 3.71 3.59 -0.68
CA GLY A 149 2.25 3.66 -0.55
C GLY A 149 1.63 4.71 -1.46
N ILE A 150 2.28 5.85 -1.64
CA ILE A 150 1.82 6.91 -2.54
C ILE A 150 1.92 6.48 -4.01
N CYS A 151 3.05 5.93 -4.42
CA CYS A 151 3.23 5.43 -5.79
C CYS A 151 2.22 4.33 -6.10
N ARG A 152 2.05 3.37 -5.18
CA ARG A 152 1.11 2.25 -5.35
C ARG A 152 -0.32 2.74 -5.48
N SER A 153 -0.78 3.60 -4.56
CA SER A 153 -2.14 4.14 -4.61
C SER A 153 -2.41 5.04 -5.81
N THR A 154 -1.40 5.75 -6.31
CA THR A 154 -1.58 6.65 -7.46
C THR A 154 -1.58 5.89 -8.78
N PHE A 155 -0.77 4.84 -8.89
CA PHE A 155 -0.63 4.05 -10.12
C PHE A 155 -1.51 2.80 -10.14
N ASP A 156 -2.33 2.54 -9.11
CA ASP A 156 -3.24 1.39 -9.01
C ASP A 156 -4.16 1.25 -10.24
N SER A 157 -4.56 2.37 -10.84
CA SER A 157 -5.38 2.37 -12.06
C SER A 157 -4.61 2.05 -13.35
N LEU A 158 -3.28 2.14 -13.32
CA LEU A 158 -2.38 1.93 -14.45
C LEU A 158 -1.69 0.57 -14.40
N ASP A 159 -1.71 -0.09 -13.24
CA ASP A 159 -0.97 -1.32 -12.95
C ASP A 159 -1.93 -2.48 -12.66
N SER A 160 -1.93 -3.51 -13.50
CA SER A 160 -2.74 -4.72 -13.30
C SER A 160 -2.02 -5.82 -12.52
N TYR A 161 -0.82 -5.53 -12.00
CA TYR A 161 0.08 -6.55 -11.47
C TYR A 161 -0.03 -6.65 -9.95
N ALA A 162 -0.20 -7.88 -9.45
CA ALA A 162 -0.24 -8.18 -8.01
C ALA A 162 1.16 -8.25 -7.37
N ASP A 163 2.22 -8.30 -8.17
CA ASP A 163 3.61 -8.45 -7.71
C ASP A 163 4.28 -7.08 -7.50
N ASN A 164 4.69 -6.84 -6.26
CA ASN A 164 5.30 -5.58 -5.81
C ASN A 164 6.70 -5.36 -6.41
N ASP A 165 7.46 -6.44 -6.65
CA ASP A 165 8.81 -6.34 -7.20
C ASP A 165 8.76 -5.93 -8.67
N GLU A 166 7.79 -6.48 -9.40
CA GLU A 166 7.52 -6.07 -10.78
C GLU A 166 7.07 -4.62 -10.86
N PHE A 167 6.19 -4.17 -9.95
CA PHE A 167 5.77 -2.77 -9.88
C PHE A 167 6.96 -1.82 -9.71
N LEU A 168 7.81 -2.08 -8.71
CA LEU A 168 8.97 -1.24 -8.41
C LEU A 168 9.96 -1.17 -9.58
N SER A 169 10.15 -2.27 -10.32
CA SER A 169 11.04 -2.31 -11.48
C SER A 169 10.63 -1.39 -12.66
N ARG A 170 9.37 -0.90 -12.64
CA ARG A 170 8.82 0.02 -13.64
C ARG A 170 8.72 1.46 -13.15
N VAL A 171 9.05 1.73 -11.89
CA VAL A 171 9.05 3.08 -11.33
C VAL A 171 10.45 3.65 -11.43
N ALA A 172 10.64 4.63 -12.31
CA ALA A 172 11.87 5.41 -12.34
C ALA A 172 11.82 6.50 -11.27
N THR A 173 12.88 6.59 -10.48
CA THR A 173 13.04 7.61 -9.44
C THR A 173 13.91 8.75 -9.93
N GLY A 174 13.61 9.96 -9.47
CA GLY A 174 14.42 11.14 -9.69
C GLY A 174 14.29 12.11 -8.51
N SER A 175 15.28 12.97 -8.34
CA SER A 175 15.28 13.99 -7.29
C SER A 175 15.67 15.33 -7.87
N PHE A 176 15.20 16.41 -7.25
CA PHE A 176 15.54 17.77 -7.65
C PHE A 176 15.62 18.68 -6.44
N VAL A 177 16.34 19.79 -6.65
CA VAL A 177 16.38 20.92 -5.74
C VAL A 177 15.99 22.14 -6.57
N ALA A 178 14.87 22.75 -6.22
CA ALA A 178 14.38 23.95 -6.87
C ALA A 178 15.23 25.17 -6.49
N SER A 179 15.13 26.24 -7.28
CA SER A 179 15.91 27.47 -7.10
C SER A 179 15.65 28.20 -5.78
N ASP A 180 14.49 27.97 -5.17
CA ASP A 180 14.11 28.47 -3.84
C ASP A 180 14.64 27.59 -2.68
N GLY A 181 15.42 26.56 -3.01
CA GLY A 181 15.93 25.57 -2.08
C GLY A 181 14.90 24.53 -1.63
N ASN A 182 13.73 24.46 -2.28
CA ASN A 182 12.77 23.39 -2.03
C ASN A 182 13.27 22.08 -2.63
N ARG A 183 13.24 21.01 -1.84
CA ARG A 183 13.63 19.67 -2.31
C ARG A 183 12.40 18.90 -2.75
N GLY A 184 12.58 18.04 -3.73
CA GLY A 184 11.53 17.14 -4.15
C GLY A 184 12.07 15.88 -4.80
N LYS A 185 11.18 14.90 -4.91
CA LYS A 185 11.41 13.65 -5.64
C LYS A 185 10.29 13.46 -6.64
N HIS A 186 10.59 12.80 -7.73
CA HIS A 186 9.58 12.42 -8.71
C HIS A 186 9.72 10.94 -9.06
N PHE A 187 8.57 10.33 -9.34
CA PHE A 187 8.42 8.91 -9.60
C PHE A 187 7.62 8.78 -10.88
N ALA A 188 8.26 8.25 -11.92
CA ALA A 188 7.64 8.05 -13.22
C ALA A 188 7.32 6.56 -13.41
N PHE A 189 6.05 6.23 -13.58
CA PHE A 189 5.62 4.89 -13.92
C PHE A 189 5.77 4.64 -15.41
N LEU A 190 6.49 3.57 -15.76
CA LEU A 190 6.88 3.27 -17.12
C LEU A 190 6.08 2.10 -17.69
N ASN A 191 5.89 2.10 -19.01
CA ASN A 191 5.24 1.00 -19.72
C ASN A 191 6.01 -0.33 -19.70
N ARG A 192 7.31 -0.29 -19.37
CA ARG A 192 8.18 -1.46 -19.24
C ARG A 192 9.24 -1.24 -18.17
N ARG A 193 9.92 -2.32 -17.79
CA ARG A 193 11.04 -2.29 -16.82
C ARG A 193 12.20 -1.46 -17.37
N ILE A 194 12.98 -0.88 -16.45
CA ILE A 194 14.21 -0.12 -16.74
C ILE A 194 15.33 -1.08 -17.12
#